data_AF-A0A7J9RQ02-F1
#
_entry.id   AF-A0A7J9RQ02-F1
#
_cell.length_a   1.000
_cell.length_b   1.000
_cell.length_c   1.000
_cell.angle_alpha   90.00
_cell.angle_beta   90.00
_cell.angle_gamma   90.00
#
_symmetry.space_group_name_H-M   'P 1'
#
loop_
_entity.id
_entity.type
_entity.pdbx_description
1 polymer ?
#
loop_
_entity_poly.entity_id
_entity_poly.type
_entity_poly.pdbx_seq_one_letter_code
_entity_poly.pdbx_strand_id
1 'polypeptide(L)'
;MEENMEENMEEKMQEVKKEYKCKYCGEVFEKPLLLAHHVRLSHKKLKKKEKKGIAVGKLAENIRKNVEAVGILKGLQVSPSLSEAEKEVLDDVAKRIEGLLTHIQKGK
;
A
#
# COMPACT_ATOMS: atom_id res chain seq x y z
N MET A 1 -32.37 -43.33 9.26
CA MET A 1 -31.41 -43.18 8.14
C MET A 1 -30.84 -41.76 8.20
N GLU A 2 -30.19 -41.39 9.30
CA GLU A 2 -29.78 -40.00 9.56
C GLU A 2 -28.46 -39.93 10.36
N GLU A 3 -27.51 -40.82 10.07
CA GLU A 3 -26.27 -40.91 10.87
C GLU A 3 -24.99 -40.87 10.01
N ASN A 4 -25.03 -40.30 8.80
CA ASN A 4 -23.92 -40.40 7.84
C ASN A 4 -23.60 -39.07 7.11
N MET A 5 -23.64 -37.93 7.81
CA MET A 5 -23.36 -36.62 7.20
C MET A 5 -22.35 -35.75 7.96
N GLU A 6 -21.77 -36.22 9.06
CA GLU A 6 -20.82 -35.41 9.86
C GLU A 6 -19.35 -35.74 9.60
N GLU A 7 -19.02 -36.86 8.97
CA GLU A 7 -17.62 -37.33 8.87
C GLU A 7 -16.85 -36.82 7.63
N ASN A 8 -17.45 -35.96 6.78
CA ASN A 8 -16.80 -35.54 5.53
C ASN A 8 -16.12 -34.15 5.58
N MET A 9 -15.91 -33.58 6.78
CA MET A 9 -15.25 -32.27 6.94
C MET A 9 -13.90 -32.32 7.66
N GLU A 10 -13.42 -33.50 8.08
CA GLU A 10 -12.10 -33.63 8.73
C GLU A 10 -10.97 -34.10 7.81
N GLU A 11 -11.27 -34.68 6.64
CA GLU A 11 -10.23 -35.33 5.81
C GLU A 11 -9.73 -34.53 4.60
N LYS A 12 -10.15 -33.27 4.41
CA LYS A 12 -9.70 -32.47 3.25
C LYS A 12 -8.64 -31.40 3.57
N MET A 13 -7.98 -31.52 4.71
CA MET A 13 -6.93 -30.57 5.14
C MET A 13 -5.61 -31.26 5.52
N GLN A 14 -5.40 -32.48 5.05
CA GLN A 14 -4.07 -33.08 4.91
C GLN A 14 -3.54 -32.79 3.51
N GLU A 15 -3.01 -31.60 3.29
CA GLU A 15 -1.72 -31.44 2.60
C GLU A 15 -1.36 -29.96 2.63
N VAL A 16 -0.08 -29.66 2.88
CA VAL A 16 0.44 -28.34 3.22
C VAL A 16 0.18 -27.93 4.67
N LYS A 17 0.74 -28.69 5.63
CA LYS A 17 1.19 -28.16 6.93
C LYS A 17 2.29 -27.11 6.69
N LYS A 18 1.93 -25.97 6.09
CA LYS A 18 2.78 -24.79 6.04
C LYS A 18 2.86 -24.29 7.47
N GLU A 19 4.00 -24.51 8.11
CA GLU A 19 4.33 -23.87 9.37
C GLU A 19 4.17 -22.35 9.21
N TYR A 20 3.19 -21.76 9.89
CA TYR A 20 2.89 -20.33 9.79
C TYR A 20 3.72 -19.58 10.82
N LYS A 21 4.91 -19.15 10.42
CA LYS A 21 5.83 -18.40 11.28
C LYS A 21 5.42 -16.93 11.42
N CYS A 22 5.39 -16.43 12.65
CA CYS A 22 5.19 -15.02 12.94
C CYS A 22 6.41 -14.21 12.50
N LYS A 23 6.19 -13.20 11.66
CA LYS A 23 7.25 -12.30 11.17
C LYS A 23 7.87 -11.41 12.26
N TYR A 24 7.21 -11.26 13.42
CA TYR A 24 7.63 -10.35 14.47
C TYR A 24 8.36 -11.03 15.64
N CYS A 25 7.92 -12.22 16.07
CA CYS A 25 8.55 -12.97 17.16
C CYS A 25 9.17 -14.31 16.72
N GLY A 26 8.83 -14.80 15.52
CA GLY A 26 9.34 -16.09 15.03
C GLY A 26 8.60 -17.33 15.55
N GLU A 27 7.55 -17.18 16.36
CA GLU A 27 6.70 -18.30 16.79
C GLU A 27 6.02 -18.99 15.59
N VAL A 28 6.00 -20.31 15.62
CA VAL A 28 5.43 -21.15 14.56
C VAL A 28 4.04 -21.62 14.97
N PHE A 29 3.07 -21.43 14.10
CA PHE A 29 1.69 -21.86 14.31
C PHE A 29 1.28 -22.86 13.24
N GLU A 30 0.52 -23.88 13.64
CA GLU A 30 0.02 -24.93 12.72
C GLU A 30 -1.16 -24.45 11.86
N LYS A 31 -1.86 -23.41 12.33
CA LYS A 31 -3.05 -22.85 11.65
C LYS A 31 -2.86 -21.35 11.39
N PRO A 32 -3.28 -20.85 10.21
CA PRO A 32 -3.16 -19.43 9.88
C PRO A 32 -4.05 -18.55 10.79
N LEU A 33 -5.19 -19.09 11.25
CA LEU A 33 -6.08 -18.43 12.21
C LEU A 33 -5.39 -18.13 13.54
N LEU A 34 -4.61 -19.07 14.07
CA LEU A 34 -3.88 -18.92 15.33
C LEU A 34 -2.79 -17.85 15.19
N LEU A 35 -2.03 -17.87 14.10
CA LEU A 35 -1.06 -16.82 13.79
C LEU A 35 -1.74 -15.44 13.70
N ALA A 36 -2.87 -15.34 12.99
CA ALA A 36 -3.59 -14.08 12.82
C ALA A 36 -4.17 -13.53 14.14
N HIS A 37 -4.55 -14.41 15.07
CA HIS A 37 -4.99 -14.04 16.42
C HIS A 37 -3.81 -13.58 17.26
N HIS A 38 -2.72 -14.35 17.28
CA HIS A 38 -1.47 -14.02 17.95
C HIS A 38 -0.93 -12.64 17.52
N VAL A 39 -0.81 -12.37 16.21
CA VAL A 39 -0.33 -11.07 15.70
C VAL A 39 -1.27 -9.92 16.12
N ARG A 40 -2.59 -10.18 16.22
CA ARG A 40 -3.56 -9.16 16.64
C ARG A 40 -3.44 -8.81 18.12
N LEU A 41 -3.21 -9.78 19.00
CA LEU A 41 -3.10 -9.57 20.44
C LEU A 41 -1.69 -9.12 20.85
N SER A 42 -0.67 -9.88 20.46
CA SER A 42 0.72 -9.68 20.89
C SER A 42 1.46 -8.62 20.08
N HIS A 43 1.08 -8.39 18.82
CA HIS A 43 1.79 -7.49 17.90
C HIS A 43 0.94 -6.35 17.34
N LYS A 44 -0.16 -5.98 18.03
CA LYS A 44 -1.05 -4.88 17.64
C LYS A 44 -0.31 -3.58 17.29
N LYS A 45 0.70 -3.21 18.10
CA LYS A 45 1.52 -2.00 17.91
C LYS A 45 2.44 -2.11 16.69
N LEU A 46 3.05 -3.28 16.47
CA LEU A 46 3.97 -3.53 15.35
C LEU A 46 3.21 -3.58 14.02
N LYS A 47 2.03 -4.21 13.99
CA LYS A 47 1.15 -4.23 12.81
C LYS A 47 0.68 -2.82 12.41
N LYS A 48 0.41 -1.94 13.39
CA LYS A 48 0.05 -0.54 13.12
C LYS A 48 1.24 0.23 12.51
N LYS A 49 2.46 -0.01 13.00
CA LYS A 49 3.68 0.59 12.42
C LYS A 49 3.96 0.08 11.01
N GLU A 50 3.77 -1.21 10.73
CA GLU A 50 3.93 -1.79 9.39
C GLU A 50 2.91 -1.19 8.40
N LYS A 51 1.62 -1.15 8.77
CA LYS A 51 0.58 -0.50 7.94
C LYS A 51 0.88 0.97 7.68
N LYS A 52 1.35 1.71 8.70
CA LYS A 52 1.80 3.10 8.54
C LYS A 52 3.01 3.20 7.60
N GLY A 53 4.00 2.31 7.75
CA GLY A 53 5.17 2.27 6.88
C GLY A 53 4.82 2.00 5.41
N ILE A 54 3.89 1.07 5.15
CA ILE A 54 3.38 0.80 3.80
C ILE A 54 2.65 2.03 3.23
N ALA A 55 1.81 2.70 4.03
CA ALA A 55 1.11 3.91 3.61
C ALA A 55 2.09 5.07 3.30
N VAL A 56 3.12 5.26 4.14
CA VAL A 56 4.18 6.25 3.93
C VAL A 56 5.01 5.91 2.69
N GLY A 57 5.31 4.64 2.44
CA GLY A 57 5.99 4.17 1.23
C GLY A 57 5.20 4.48 -0.04
N LYS A 58 3.89 4.15 -0.05
CA LYS A 58 2.98 4.50 -1.15
C LYS A 58 2.88 6.01 -1.37
N LEU A 59 2.79 6.78 -0.28
CA LEU A 59 2.77 8.24 -0.36
C LEU A 59 4.08 8.79 -0.96
N ALA A 60 5.23 8.25 -0.55
CA ALA A 60 6.53 8.66 -1.09
C ALA A 60 6.67 8.32 -2.58
N GLU A 61 6.20 7.15 -3.01
CA GLU A 61 6.17 6.80 -4.43
C GLU A 61 5.27 7.73 -5.23
N ASN A 62 4.08 8.06 -4.71
CA ASN A 62 3.17 9.00 -5.36
C ASN A 62 3.80 10.38 -5.49
N ILE A 63 4.49 10.88 -4.45
CA ILE A 63 5.22 12.15 -4.51
C ILE A 63 6.27 12.13 -5.62
N ARG A 64 7.07 11.06 -5.75
CA ARG A 64 8.07 10.95 -6.82
C ARG A 64 7.45 11.06 -8.21
N LYS A 65 6.40 10.29 -8.47
CA LYS A 65 5.65 10.31 -9.75
C LYS A 65 5.11 11.71 -10.08
N ASN A 66 4.61 12.43 -9.06
CA ASN A 66 4.10 13.79 -9.24
C ASN A 66 5.22 14.80 -9.54
N VAL A 67 6.39 14.67 -8.91
CA VAL A 67 7.57 15.50 -9.23
C VAL A 67 8.03 15.26 -10.67
N GLU A 68 8.07 14.00 -11.12
CA GLU A 68 8.41 13.66 -12.51
C GLU A 68 7.40 14.25 -13.50
N ALA A 69 6.09 14.14 -13.20
CA ALA A 69 5.03 14.71 -14.03
C ALA A 69 5.15 16.25 -14.15
N VAL A 70 5.45 16.95 -13.05
CA VAL A 70 5.70 18.40 -13.08
C VAL A 70 6.90 18.75 -13.96
N GLY A 71 7.97 17.95 -13.91
CA GLY A 71 9.13 18.12 -14.79
C GLY A 71 8.78 18.01 -16.27
N ILE A 72 7.95 17.03 -16.63
CA ILE A 72 7.47 16.85 -18.01
C ILE A 72 6.60 18.04 -18.44
N LEU A 73 5.65 18.47 -17.61
CA LEU A 73 4.78 19.62 -17.89
C LEU A 73 5.60 20.89 -18.13
N LYS A 74 6.58 21.16 -17.27
CA LYS A 74 7.49 22.31 -17.42
C LYS A 74 8.34 22.20 -18.69
N GLY A 75 8.81 21.00 -19.03
CA GLY A 75 9.53 20.76 -20.29
C GLY A 75 8.68 21.05 -21.52
N LEU A 76 7.41 20.65 -21.52
CA LEU A 76 6.48 20.90 -22.63
C LEU A 76 6.21 22.39 -22.85
N GLN A 77 6.15 23.21 -21.80
CA GLN A 77 5.94 24.66 -21.90
C GLN A 77 6.98 25.39 -22.75
N VAL A 78 8.21 24.85 -22.81
CA VAL A 78 9.33 25.43 -23.59
C VAL A 78 9.18 25.11 -25.09
N SER A 79 8.27 24.22 -25.47
CA SER A 79 8.06 23.86 -26.87
C SER A 79 7.57 25.04 -27.72
N PRO A 80 8.18 25.31 -28.88
CA PRO A 80 7.72 26.34 -29.81
C PRO A 80 6.41 25.96 -30.52
N SER A 81 5.95 24.71 -30.39
CA SER A 81 4.75 24.19 -31.07
C SER A 81 3.43 24.44 -30.32
N LEU A 82 3.48 25.02 -29.11
CA LEU A 82 2.30 25.29 -28.28
C LEU A 82 1.91 26.77 -28.32
N SER A 83 0.60 27.04 -28.37
CA SER A 83 0.02 28.38 -28.27
C SER A 83 0.15 28.94 -26.85
N GLU A 84 0.10 30.27 -26.70
CA GLU A 84 0.21 30.94 -25.39
C GLU A 84 -0.87 30.47 -24.40
N ALA A 85 -2.10 30.26 -24.87
CA ALA A 85 -3.19 29.75 -24.04
C ALA A 85 -2.92 28.32 -23.52
N GLU A 86 -2.29 27.46 -24.34
CA GLU A 86 -1.95 26.09 -23.93
C GLU A 86 -0.82 26.08 -22.89
N LYS A 87 0.16 26.98 -23.05
CA LYS A 87 1.26 27.16 -22.08
C LYS A 87 0.76 27.65 -20.73
N GLU A 88 -0.21 28.57 -20.73
CA GLU A 88 -0.85 29.08 -19.51
C GLU A 88 -1.60 27.97 -18.76
N VAL A 89 -2.36 27.13 -19.46
CA VAL A 89 -3.04 25.98 -18.86
C VAL A 89 -2.05 25.01 -18.23
N LEU A 90 -0.94 24.70 -18.92
CA LEU A 90 0.10 23.83 -18.37
C LEU A 90 0.78 24.43 -17.12
N ASP A 91 0.89 25.76 -17.05
CA ASP A 91 1.46 26.49 -15.91
C ASP A 91 0.55 26.43 -14.68
N ASP A 92 -0.75 26.68 -14.86
CA ASP A 92 -1.74 26.55 -13.78
C ASP A 92 -1.77 25.12 -13.23
N VAL A 93 -1.75 24.11 -14.11
CA VAL A 93 -1.72 22.70 -13.71
C VAL A 93 -0.44 22.38 -12.92
N ALA A 94 0.73 22.83 -13.39
CA ALA A 94 2.00 22.63 -12.68
C ALA A 94 1.98 23.27 -11.28
N LYS A 95 1.51 24.52 -11.16
CA LYS A 95 1.40 25.25 -9.89
C LYS A 95 0.46 24.56 -8.90
N ARG A 96 -0.67 24.03 -9.36
CA ARG A 96 -1.60 23.27 -8.52
C ARG A 96 -0.94 22.01 -7.95
N ILE A 97 -0.22 21.26 -8.78
CA ILE A 97 0.48 20.04 -8.34
C ILE A 97 1.59 20.39 -7.33
N GLU A 98 2.38 21.43 -7.60
CA GLU A 98 3.41 21.92 -6.65
C GLU A 98 2.78 22.35 -5.32
N GLY A 99 1.65 23.07 -5.36
CA GLY A 99 0.88 23.42 -4.17
C GLY A 99 0.51 22.20 -3.33
N LEU A 100 -0.10 21.18 -3.95
CA LEU A 100 -0.45 19.93 -3.27
C LEU A 100 0.77 19.22 -2.67
N LEU A 101 1.90 19.20 -3.39
CA LEU A 101 3.14 18.61 -2.90
C LEU A 101 3.67 19.31 -1.64
N THR A 102 3.61 20.64 -1.59
CA THR A 102 4.04 21.40 -0.39
C THR A 102 3.16 21.13 0.82
N HIS A 103 1.84 20.99 0.63
CA HIS A 103 0.92 20.63 1.73
C HIS A 103 1.21 19.23 2.28
N ILE A 104 1.53 18.26 1.41
CA ILE A 104 1.89 16.90 1.81
C ILE A 104 3.22 16.86 2.58
N GLN A 105 4.19 17.71 2.22
CA GLN A 105 5.47 17.80 2.92
C GLN A 105 5.36 18.49 4.30
N LYS A 106 4.49 19.50 4.44
CA LYS A 106 4.27 20.24 5.70
C LYS A 106 3.39 19.48 6.70
N GLY A 107 2.57 18.53 6.24
CA GLY A 107 1.71 17.70 7.09
C GLY A 107 2.38 16.47 7.72
N LYS A 108 3.72 16.38 7.66
CA LYS A 108 4.52 15.30 8.28
C LYS A 108 5.05 15.69 9.65
#